data_AF-A0A958C1Q6-F1
#
_entry.id   AF-A0A958C1Q6-F1
#
_cell.length_a   1.000
_cell.length_b   1.000
_cell.length_c   1.000
_cell.angle_alpha   90.00
_cell.angle_beta   90.00
_cell.angle_gamma   90.00
#
_symmetry.space_group_name_H-M   'P 1'
#
loop_
_entity.id
_entity.type
_entity.pdbx_description
1 polymer ?
#
loop_
_entity_poly.entity_id
_entity_poly.type
_entity_poly.pdbx_seq_one_letter_code
_entity_poly.pdbx_strand_id
1 'polypeptide(L)' 'ETDEGVNKKAHVAFAHSLTPIICVGEDLAQNEAGETDKIVRGQVTGALVGLDAAQVSSLV' A
#
# COMPACT_ATOMS: atom_id res chain seq x y z
N GLU A 1 -5.93 -4.24 9.62
CA GLU A 1 -6.08 -4.02 8.15
C GLU A 1 -5.10 -4.98 7.47
N THR A 2 -5.44 -5.61 6.36
CA THR A 2 -4.51 -6.50 5.61
C THR A 2 -4.15 -5.86 4.28
N ASP A 3 -3.03 -6.27 3.67
CA ASP A 3 -2.57 -5.74 2.38
C ASP A 3 -3.63 -5.91 1.28
N GLU A 4 -4.33 -7.04 1.25
CA GLU A 4 -5.44 -7.28 0.32
C GLU A 4 -6.65 -6.40 0.60
N GLY A 5 -6.89 -6.07 1.87
CA GLY A 5 -7.93 -5.13 2.27
C GLY A 5 -7.63 -3.71 1.78
N VAL A 6 -6.38 -3.26 1.95
CA VAL A 6 -5.89 -1.96 1.45
C VAL A 6 -6.00 -1.89 -0.07
N ASN A 7 -5.55 -2.94 -0.78
CA ASN A 7 -5.64 -3.00 -2.23
C ASN A 7 -7.10 -2.87 -2.73
N LYS A 8 -8.03 -3.62 -2.14
CA LYS A 8 -9.46 -3.53 -2.49
C LYS A 8 -10.01 -2.12 -2.28
N LYS A 9 -9.63 -1.46 -1.18
CA LYS A 9 -10.03 -0.07 -0.91
C LYS A 9 -9.45 0.90 -1.93
N ALA A 10 -8.18 0.74 -2.34
CA ALA A 10 -7.55 1.57 -3.36
C ALA A 10 -8.29 1.46 -4.70
N HIS A 11 -8.61 0.24 -5.14
CA HIS A 11 -9.42 0.00 -6.35
C HIS A 11 -10.79 0.68 -6.29
N VAL A 12 -11.48 0.57 -5.17
CA VAL A 12 -12.78 1.23 -4.96
C VAL A 12 -12.64 2.75 -4.96
N ALA A 13 -11.59 3.30 -4.32
CA ALA A 13 -11.33 4.73 -4.32
C ALA A 13 -11.17 5.27 -5.76
N PHE A 14 -10.35 4.62 -6.58
CA PHE A 14 -10.20 4.99 -7.99
C PHE A 14 -11.50 4.83 -8.79
N ALA A 15 -12.27 3.77 -8.56
CA ALA A 15 -13.57 3.59 -9.21
C ALA A 15 -14.57 4.73 -8.90
N HIS A 16 -14.42 5.36 -7.74
CA HIS A 16 -15.20 6.54 -7.33
C HIS A 16 -14.49 7.88 -7.58
N SER A 17 -13.44 7.90 -8.43
CA SER A 17 -12.68 9.11 -8.76
C SER A 17 -12.04 9.81 -7.54
N LEU A 18 -11.70 9.02 -6.50
CA LEU A 18 -10.94 9.48 -5.35
C LEU A 18 -9.47 9.06 -5.52
N THR A 19 -8.56 9.92 -5.09
CA THR A 19 -7.14 9.58 -4.97
C THR A 19 -6.88 8.95 -3.60
N PRO A 20 -6.52 7.66 -3.51
CA PRO A 20 -6.20 7.03 -2.23
C PRO A 20 -4.86 7.53 -1.68
N ILE A 21 -4.80 7.67 -0.36
CA ILE A 21 -3.55 7.83 0.40
C ILE A 21 -3.28 6.51 1.12
N ILE A 22 -2.18 5.82 0.79
CA ILE A 22 -1.88 4.48 1.29
C ILE A 22 -0.79 4.56 2.35
N CYS A 23 -1.18 4.37 3.61
CA CYS A 23 -0.23 4.31 4.71
C CYS A 23 0.46 2.95 4.79
N VAL A 24 1.78 2.97 4.93
CA VAL A 24 2.65 1.80 5.15
C VAL A 24 3.57 2.08 6.34
N GLY A 25 4.09 1.03 6.95
CA GLY A 25 4.99 1.11 8.08
C GLY A 25 5.12 -0.20 8.83
N GLU A 26 6.26 -0.34 9.50
CA GLU A 26 6.59 -1.44 10.39
C GLU A 26 6.33 -1.08 11.86
N ASP A 27 6.27 -2.10 12.72
CA ASP A 27 6.29 -1.91 14.16
C ASP A 27 7.72 -1.82 14.74
N LEU A 28 7.83 -1.51 16.03
CA LEU A 28 9.12 -1.35 16.69
C LEU A 28 9.96 -2.63 16.65
N ALA A 29 9.36 -3.81 16.80
CA ALA A 29 10.09 -5.07 16.80
C ALA A 29 10.66 -5.39 15.42
N GLN A 30 9.89 -5.11 14.36
CA GLN A 30 10.34 -5.23 12.98
C GLN A 30 11.46 -4.24 12.65
N ASN A 31 11.39 -3.02 13.18
CA ASN A 31 12.45 -2.01 13.04
C ASN A 31 13.75 -2.45 13.74
N GLU A 32 13.65 -2.87 15.01
CA GLU A 32 14.80 -3.35 15.79
C GLU A 32 15.41 -4.64 15.21
N ALA A 33 14.61 -5.46 14.54
CA ALA A 33 15.06 -6.62 13.77
C ALA A 33 15.68 -6.28 12.40
N GLY A 34 15.67 -5.00 12.00
CA GLY A 34 16.20 -4.55 10.70
C GLY A 34 15.34 -4.97 9.50
N GLU A 35 14.06 -5.28 9.71
CA GLU A 35 13.14 -5.78 8.69
C GLU A 35 12.35 -4.67 7.96
N THR A 36 12.60 -3.39 8.24
CA THR A 36 11.87 -2.24 7.67
C THR A 36 11.69 -2.31 6.15
N ASP A 37 12.77 -2.49 5.37
CA ASP A 37 12.64 -2.56 3.89
C ASP A 37 11.75 -3.72 3.46
N LYS A 38 11.90 -4.89 4.08
CA LYS A 38 11.12 -6.09 3.77
C LYS A 38 9.63 -5.88 4.06
N ILE A 39 9.30 -5.32 5.22
CA ILE A 39 7.92 -5.08 5.63
C ILE A 39 7.27 -4.01 4.75
N VAL A 40 7.90 -2.83 4.62
CA VAL A 40 7.35 -1.72 3.84
C VAL A 40 7.23 -2.08 2.37
N ARG A 41 8.23 -2.76 1.78
CA ARG A 41 8.16 -3.24 0.40
C ARG A 41 7.03 -4.24 0.21
N GLY A 42 6.81 -5.15 1.16
CA GLY A 42 5.69 -6.09 1.15
C GLY A 42 4.35 -5.37 1.09
N GLN A 43 4.14 -4.42 1.99
CA GLN A 43 2.90 -3.63 2.05
C GLN A 43 2.68 -2.81 0.78
N VAL A 44 3.71 -2.13 0.26
CA VAL A 44 3.61 -1.36 -0.99
C VAL A 44 3.27 -2.28 -2.16
N THR A 45 4.01 -3.36 -2.34
CA THR A 45 3.77 -4.28 -3.47
C THR A 45 2.39 -4.93 -3.39
N GLY A 46 1.93 -5.32 -2.20
CA GLY A 46 0.59 -5.87 -1.97
C GLY A 46 -0.52 -4.85 -2.25
N ALA A 47 -0.36 -3.62 -1.79
CA ALA A 47 -1.33 -2.55 -1.98
C ALA A 47 -1.50 -2.15 -3.47
N LEU A 48 -0.45 -2.26 -4.28
CA LEU A 48 -0.44 -1.83 -5.68
C LEU A 48 -0.85 -2.91 -6.69
N VAL A 49 -1.11 -4.15 -6.27
CA VAL A 49 -1.47 -5.25 -7.18
C VAL A 49 -2.67 -4.88 -8.05
N GLY A 50 -2.49 -4.95 -9.37
CA GLY A 50 -3.55 -4.72 -10.36
C GLY A 50 -3.86 -3.24 -10.62
N LEU A 51 -3.17 -2.29 -9.99
CA LEU A 51 -3.25 -0.88 -10.38
C LEU A 51 -2.37 -0.60 -11.61
N ASP A 52 -2.84 0.24 -12.51
CA ASP A 52 -2.06 0.68 -13.66
C ASP A 52 -1.05 1.79 -13.30
N ALA A 53 -0.12 2.08 -14.21
CA ALA A 53 0.91 3.08 -13.97
C ALA A 53 0.36 4.50 -13.74
N ALA A 54 -0.78 4.85 -14.33
CA ALA A 54 -1.39 6.17 -14.15
C ALA A 54 -2.00 6.29 -12.75
N GLN A 55 -2.73 5.26 -12.30
CA GLN A 55 -3.24 5.15 -10.93
C GLN A 55 -2.08 5.23 -9.93
N VAL A 56 -1.01 4.47 -10.16
CA VAL A 56 0.19 4.48 -9.32
C VAL A 56 0.87 5.86 -9.28
N SER A 57 0.92 6.56 -10.40
CA SER A 57 1.52 7.91 -10.44
C SER A 57 0.72 8.98 -9.69
N SER A 58 -0.56 8.71 -9.43
CA SER A 58 -1.49 9.69 -8.83
C SER A 58 -1.71 9.51 -7.33
N LEU A 59 -1.38 8.33 -6.78
CA LEU A 59 -1.56 8.04 -5.35
C LEU A 59 -0.55 8.76 -4.46
N VAL A 60 -0.85 8.80 -3.16
CA VAL A 60 0.03 9.35 -2.12
C VAL A 60 0.38 8.27 -1.11
#